data_AF-A0A0D2F2H2-F1
#
_entry.id   AF-A0A0D2F2H2-F1
#
_cell.length_a   1.000
_cell.length_b   1.000
_cell.length_c   1.000
_cell.angle_alpha   90.00
_cell.angle_beta   90.00
_cell.angle_gamma   90.00
#
_symmetry.space_group_name_H-M   'P 1'
#
loop_
_entity.id
_entity.type
_entity.pdbx_description
1 polymer ?
#
loop_
_entity_poly.entity_id
_entity_poly.type
_entity_poly.pdbx_seq_one_letter_code
_entity_poly.pdbx_strand_id
1 'polypeptide(L)'
;MVFGFTGYTILSRSSGIGMAIAGQTIAGLGQPTQALTHANMSEIIPRKYRPYARAAVQISVSLASVTALYAGGAMARANPEGFRNFFYFNTAIFFFNAVVFALLYQPSARALQQLSTWAKISTSISVECV
;
A
#
# COMPACT_ATOMS: atom_id res chain seq x y z
N MET A 1 2.66 5.17 -0.21
CA MET A 1 3.27 4.78 1.09
C MET A 1 3.73 5.98 1.92
N VAL A 2 4.38 6.97 1.31
CA VAL A 2 4.82 8.21 2.00
C VAL A 2 3.67 8.97 2.68
N PHE A 3 2.51 9.14 2.01
CA PHE A 3 1.34 9.78 2.62
C PHE A 3 0.82 9.05 3.86
N GLY A 4 0.83 7.72 3.87
CA GLY A 4 0.48 6.92 5.04
C GLY A 4 1.46 7.16 6.20
N PHE A 5 2.77 7.12 5.92
CA PHE A 5 3.81 7.41 6.91
C PHE A 5 3.64 8.82 7.53
N THR A 6 3.46 9.85 6.70
CA THR A 6 3.26 11.22 7.18
C THR A 6 1.98 11.36 8.01
N GLY A 7 0.88 10.75 7.56
CA GLY A 7 -0.41 10.77 8.27
C GLY A 7 -0.33 10.15 9.67
N TYR A 8 0.28 8.97 9.81
CA TYR A 8 0.42 8.30 11.12
C TYR A 8 1.43 9.00 12.05
N THR A 9 2.45 9.67 11.50
CA THR A 9 3.39 10.48 12.30
C THR A 9 2.71 11.71 12.89
N ILE A 10 1.79 12.34 12.15
CA ILE A 10 0.98 13.45 12.66
C ILE A 10 0.02 12.94 13.75
N LEU A 11 -0.56 11.76 13.52
CA LEU A 11 -1.50 11.13 14.44
C LEU A 11 -0.87 10.77 15.79
N SER A 12 0.35 10.23 15.78
CA SER A 12 1.09 9.88 17.01
C SER A 12 1.41 11.09 17.90
N ARG A 13 1.49 12.29 17.31
CA ARG A 13 1.76 13.56 18.00
C ARG A 13 0.52 14.43 18.20
N SER A 14 -0.66 13.94 17.85
CA SER A 14 -1.89 14.72 17.96
C SER A 14 -2.19 15.07 19.44
N SER A 15 -2.47 16.34 19.69
CA SER A 15 -2.90 16.89 20.99
C SER A 15 -4.38 17.30 21.00
N GLY A 16 -5.05 17.24 19.84
CA GLY A 16 -6.45 17.61 19.69
C GLY A 16 -7.11 16.90 18.51
N ILE A 17 -8.45 16.86 18.53
CA ILE A 17 -9.26 16.10 17.57
C ILE A 17 -9.04 16.56 16.11
N GLY A 18 -8.79 17.85 15.89
CA GLY A 18 -8.56 18.42 14.55
C GLY A 18 -7.28 17.88 13.91
N MET A 19 -6.21 17.72 14.69
CA MET A 19 -4.96 17.08 14.25
C MET A 19 -5.17 15.59 13.94
N ALA A 20 -6.05 14.92 14.68
CA ALA A 20 -6.39 13.52 14.42
C ALA A 20 -7.15 13.35 13.10
N ILE A 21 -8.12 14.22 12.82
CA ILE A 21 -8.88 14.18 11.56
C ILE A 21 -7.97 14.52 10.37
N ALA A 22 -7.16 15.57 10.49
CA ALA A 22 -6.18 15.94 9.47
C ALA A 22 -5.17 14.80 9.20
N GLY A 23 -4.64 14.17 10.25
CA GLY A 23 -3.74 13.03 10.11
C GLY A 23 -4.40 11.82 9.41
N GLN A 24 -5.66 11.52 9.74
CA GLN A 24 -6.39 10.42 9.11
C GLN A 24 -6.76 10.68 7.64
N THR A 25 -7.12 11.92 7.29
CA THR A 25 -7.38 12.25 5.88
C THR A 25 -6.13 12.08 5.01
N ILE A 26 -4.96 12.52 5.49
CA ILE A 26 -3.67 12.33 4.81
C ILE A 26 -3.31 10.84 4.72
N ALA A 27 -3.51 10.08 5.80
CA ALA A 27 -3.28 8.65 5.79
C ALA A 27 -4.20 7.91 4.80
N GLY A 28 -5.48 8.33 4.72
CA GLY A 28 -6.49 7.81 3.81
C GLY A 28 -6.16 8.02 2.33
N LEU A 29 -5.60 9.17 1.97
CA LEU A 29 -5.11 9.45 0.61
C LEU A 29 -4.01 8.47 0.15
N GLY A 30 -3.33 7.81 1.08
CA GLY A 30 -2.33 6.78 0.80
C GLY A 30 -2.89 5.37 0.53
N GLN A 31 -4.17 5.12 0.82
CA GLN A 31 -4.82 3.82 0.65
C GLN A 31 -5.32 3.44 -0.77
N PRO A 32 -5.41 4.31 -1.81
CA PRO A 32 -5.89 3.86 -3.12
C PRO A 32 -4.95 2.84 -3.77
N THR A 33 -3.71 2.73 -3.28
CA THR A 33 -2.76 1.69 -3.66
C THR A 33 -3.32 0.27 -3.54
N GLN A 34 -4.28 0.02 -2.64
CA GLN A 34 -4.92 -1.29 -2.50
C GLN A 34 -5.63 -1.73 -3.79
N ALA A 35 -6.33 -0.82 -4.46
CA ALA A 35 -7.00 -1.11 -5.73
C ALA A 35 -5.99 -1.42 -6.85
N LEU A 36 -4.85 -0.71 -6.87
CA LEU A 36 -3.78 -0.96 -7.84
C LEU A 36 -3.14 -2.34 -7.63
N THR A 37 -2.88 -2.73 -6.38
CA THR A 37 -2.36 -4.07 -6.08
C THR A 37 -3.28 -5.14 -6.65
N HIS A 38 -4.60 -4.91 -6.62
CA HIS A 38 -5.52 -5.84 -7.22
C HIS A 38 -5.41 -5.92 -8.74
N ALA A 39 -5.25 -4.78 -9.44
CA ALA A 39 -5.05 -4.76 -10.89
C ALA A 39 -3.73 -5.44 -11.31
N ASN A 40 -2.63 -5.16 -10.61
CA ASN A 40 -1.29 -5.66 -10.91
C ASN A 40 -1.21 -7.20 -10.96
N MET A 41 -1.92 -7.88 -10.05
CA MET A 41 -1.94 -9.35 -10.03
C MET A 41 -2.53 -9.96 -11.29
N SER A 42 -3.47 -9.25 -11.95
CA SER A 42 -4.11 -9.75 -13.16
C SER A 42 -3.23 -9.56 -14.41
N GLU A 43 -2.30 -8.59 -14.37
CA GLU A 43 -1.36 -8.29 -15.45
C GLU A 43 -0.15 -9.23 -15.44
N ILE A 44 0.38 -9.54 -14.25
CA ILE A 44 1.62 -10.33 -14.09
C ILE A 44 1.34 -11.85 -14.20
N ILE A 45 0.14 -12.29 -13.83
CA ILE A 45 -0.13 -13.72 -13.57
C ILE A 45 -1.00 -14.34 -14.68
N PRO A 46 -0.57 -15.48 -15.27
CA PRO A 46 -1.35 -16.20 -16.28
C PRO A 46 -2.72 -16.63 -15.77
N ARG A 47 -3.72 -16.71 -16.67
CA ARG A 47 -5.14 -16.91 -16.32
C ARG A 47 -5.42 -18.08 -15.36
N LYS A 48 -4.64 -19.17 -15.46
CA LYS A 48 -4.75 -20.37 -14.61
C LYS A 48 -4.38 -20.14 -13.14
N TYR A 49 -3.45 -19.22 -12.86
CA TYR A 49 -2.89 -19.01 -11.51
C TYR A 49 -3.47 -17.79 -10.77
N ARG A 50 -4.31 -16.99 -11.44
CA ARG A 50 -5.00 -15.83 -10.85
C ARG A 50 -5.73 -16.12 -9.52
N PRO A 51 -6.51 -17.21 -9.37
CA PRO A 51 -7.22 -17.48 -8.11
C PRO A 51 -6.26 -17.81 -6.96
N TYR A 52 -5.19 -18.57 -7.22
CA TYR A 52 -4.19 -18.90 -6.19
C TYR A 52 -3.46 -17.65 -5.68
N ALA A 53 -3.11 -16.74 -6.59
CA ALA A 53 -2.45 -15.51 -6.21
C ALA A 53 -3.37 -14.63 -5.34
N ARG A 54 -4.65 -14.48 -5.73
CA ARG A 54 -5.65 -13.77 -4.93
C ARG A 54 -5.81 -14.37 -3.53
N ALA A 55 -5.88 -15.68 -3.42
CA ALA A 55 -6.00 -16.37 -2.15
C ALA A 55 -4.77 -16.11 -1.25
N ALA A 56 -3.55 -16.19 -1.80
CA ALA A 56 -2.33 -15.92 -1.03
C ALA A 56 -2.27 -14.50 -0.46
N VAL A 57 -2.69 -13.49 -1.25
CA VAL A 57 -2.77 -12.11 -0.77
C VAL A 57 -3.83 -11.95 0.31
N GLN A 58 -5.00 -12.56 0.14
CA GLN A 58 -6.06 -12.47 1.15
C GLN A 58 -5.67 -13.14 2.47
N ILE A 59 -4.99 -14.29 2.42
CA ILE A 59 -4.45 -14.96 3.61
C ILE A 59 -3.48 -14.04 4.35
N SER A 60 -2.59 -13.37 3.60
CA SER A 60 -1.62 -12.43 4.17
C SER A 60 -2.31 -11.24 4.86
N VAL A 61 -3.36 -10.69 4.25
CA VAL A 61 -4.17 -9.61 4.83
C VAL A 61 -4.91 -10.06 6.09
N SER A 62 -5.47 -11.26 6.09
CA SER A 62 -6.14 -11.82 7.27
C SER A 62 -5.17 -12.01 8.44
N LEU A 63 -3.97 -12.55 8.17
CA LEU A 63 -2.93 -12.70 9.18
C LEU A 63 -2.52 -11.33 9.73
N ALA A 64 -2.24 -10.36 8.85
CA ALA A 64 -1.89 -9.00 9.22
C ALA A 64 -2.97 -8.36 10.12
N SER A 65 -4.24 -8.58 9.79
CA SER A 65 -5.39 -8.03 10.53
C SER A 65 -5.48 -8.61 11.94
N VAL A 66 -5.28 -9.92 12.11
CA VAL A 66 -5.25 -10.57 13.43
C VAL A 66 -4.09 -10.04 14.27
N THR A 67 -2.87 -9.96 13.70
CA THR A 67 -1.71 -9.41 14.41
C THR A 67 -1.90 -7.95 14.79
N ALA A 68 -2.45 -7.12 13.90
CA ALA A 68 -2.67 -5.70 14.18
C ALA A 68 -3.68 -5.50 15.32
N LEU A 69 -4.75 -6.30 15.35
CA LEU A 69 -5.75 -6.24 16.40
C LEU A 69 -5.17 -6.69 17.75
N TYR A 70 -4.40 -7.79 17.77
CA TYR A 70 -3.79 -8.29 19.00
C TYR A 70 -2.74 -7.32 19.55
N ALA A 71 -1.86 -6.80 18.70
CA ALA A 71 -0.85 -5.81 19.08
C ALA A 71 -1.50 -4.51 19.56
N GLY A 72 -2.51 -4.00 18.84
CA GLY A 72 -3.27 -2.81 19.24
C GLY A 72 -3.98 -2.98 20.59
N GLY A 73 -4.64 -4.12 20.80
CA GLY A 73 -5.31 -4.45 22.06
C GLY A 73 -4.35 -4.59 23.24
N ALA A 74 -3.19 -5.22 23.02
CA ALA A 74 -2.16 -5.35 24.05
C ALA A 74 -1.55 -3.99 24.44
N MET A 75 -1.24 -3.14 23.46
CA MET A 75 -0.69 -1.80 23.70
C MET A 75 -1.68 -0.88 24.42
N ALA A 76 -2.97 -0.98 24.11
CA ALA A 76 -4.02 -0.20 24.78
C ALA A 76 -4.24 -0.63 26.25
N ARG A 77 -4.01 -1.91 26.59
CA ARG A 77 -4.14 -2.41 27.97
C ARG A 77 -2.91 -2.11 28.83
N ALA A 78 -1.73 -2.01 28.22
CA ALA A 78 -0.48 -1.86 28.96
C ALA A 78 -0.31 -0.46 29.58
N ASN A 79 -0.75 0.61 28.90
CA ASN A 79 -0.62 1.98 29.40
C ASN A 79 -1.79 2.87 28.89
N PRO A 80 -2.26 3.84 29.68
CA PRO A 80 -3.25 4.83 29.23
C PRO A 80 -2.77 5.67 28.02
N GLU A 81 -1.47 5.93 27.93
CA GLU A 81 -0.80 6.59 26.79
C GLU A 81 -0.48 5.63 25.63
N GLY A 82 -0.81 4.34 25.77
CA GLY A 82 -0.53 3.28 24.79
C GLY A 82 -1.17 3.51 23.41
N PHE A 83 -2.18 4.38 23.34
CA PHE A 83 -2.78 4.86 22.10
C PHE A 83 -1.74 5.50 21.15
N ARG A 84 -0.76 6.23 21.70
CA ARG A 84 0.31 6.85 20.89
C ARG A 84 1.28 5.81 20.36
N ASN A 85 1.62 4.79 21.15
CA ASN A 85 2.47 3.69 20.72
C ASN A 85 1.89 2.93 19.52
N PHE A 86 0.57 2.78 19.46
CA PHE A 86 -0.07 2.17 18.29
C PHE A 86 0.18 2.96 17.00
N PHE A 87 0.14 4.29 17.04
CA PHE A 87 0.43 5.11 15.87
C PHE A 87 1.91 5.13 15.50
N TYR A 88 2.81 5.05 16.48
CA TYR A 88 4.24 4.85 16.21
C TYR A 88 4.51 3.49 15.55
N PHE A 89 3.83 2.43 15.99
CA PHE A 89 3.90 1.11 15.37
C PHE A 89 3.43 1.15 13.91
N ASN A 90 2.28 1.77 13.63
CA ASN A 90 1.81 1.95 12.25
C ASN A 90 2.81 2.77 11.42
N THR A 91 3.35 3.85 11.97
CA THR A 91 4.36 4.67 11.29
C THR A 91 5.58 3.83 10.89
N ALA A 92 6.07 2.96 11.79
CA ALA A 92 7.19 2.06 11.52
C ALA A 92 6.87 1.06 10.39
N ILE A 93 5.68 0.48 10.36
CA ILE A 93 5.26 -0.45 9.30
C ILE A 93 5.20 0.26 7.93
N PHE A 94 4.59 1.45 7.88
CA PHE A 94 4.51 2.21 6.63
C PHE A 94 5.88 2.67 6.13
N PHE A 95 6.79 3.01 7.04
CA PHE A 95 8.17 3.31 6.70
C PHE A 95 8.90 2.08 6.18
N PHE A 96 8.82 0.95 6.88
CA PHE A 96 9.43 -0.31 6.46
C PHE A 96 8.95 -0.72 5.07
N ASN A 97 7.64 -0.68 4.82
CA ASN A 97 7.09 -1.00 3.50
C ASN A 97 7.57 -0.02 2.42
N ALA A 98 7.72 1.27 2.73
CA ALA A 98 8.27 2.25 1.80
C ALA A 98 9.73 1.95 1.44
N VAL A 99 10.54 1.55 2.42
CA VAL A 99 11.94 1.15 2.21
C VAL A 99 12.02 -0.14 1.40
N VAL A 100 11.22 -1.16 1.73
CA VAL A 100 11.18 -2.41 0.98
C VAL A 100 10.77 -2.15 -0.48
N PHE A 101 9.76 -1.32 -0.71
CA PHE A 101 9.39 -0.93 -2.07
C PHE A 101 10.52 -0.18 -2.77
N ALA A 102 11.17 0.78 -2.11
CA ALA A 102 12.27 1.54 -2.73
C ALA A 102 13.47 0.65 -3.08
N LEU A 103 13.75 -0.40 -2.31
CA LEU A 103 14.87 -1.31 -2.53
C LEU A 103 14.57 -2.43 -3.52
N LEU A 104 13.38 -3.04 -3.45
CA LEU A 104 13.04 -4.21 -4.27
C LEU A 104 12.34 -3.83 -5.58
N TYR A 105 11.70 -2.67 -5.65
CA TYR A 105 10.94 -2.26 -6.83
C TYR A 105 11.83 -1.50 -7.83
N GLN A 106 12.65 -2.25 -8.56
CA GLN A 106 13.42 -1.77 -9.71
C GLN A 106 12.73 -2.25 -11.00
N PRO A 107 11.72 -1.53 -11.53
CA PRO A 107 11.10 -1.93 -12.79
C PRO A 107 12.13 -1.81 -13.92
N SER A 108 12.42 -2.92 -14.61
CA SER A 108 13.18 -2.87 -15.86
C SER A 108 12.35 -2.11 -16.91
N ALA A 109 12.99 -1.20 -17.65
CA ALA A 109 12.30 -0.41 -18.66
C ALA A 109 11.71 -1.35 -19.73
N ARG A 110 10.37 -1.41 -19.83
CA ARG A 110 9.71 -2.13 -20.92
C ARG A 110 9.99 -1.39 -22.23
N ALA A 111 10.28 -2.13 -23.30
CA ALA A 111 10.55 -1.57 -24.64
C ALA A 111 9.45 -0.59 -25.12
N LEU A 112 8.19 -0.87 -24.76
CA LEU A 112 7.06 0.02 -25.06
C LEU A 112 7.13 1.37 -24.34
N GLN A 113 7.74 1.48 -23.15
CA GLN A 113 7.83 2.75 -22.41
C GLN A 113 8.86 3.73 -23.00
N GLN A 114 9.80 3.26 -23.83
CA GLN A 114 10.79 4.10 -24.50
C GLN A 114 10.26 4.77 -25.78
N LEU A 115 9.09 4.35 -26.25
CA LEU A 115 8.44 4.95 -27.42
C LEU A 115 7.66 6.21 -27.05
N SER A 116 7.80 7.24 -27.90
CA SER A 116 6.97 8.45 -27.90
C SER A 116 5.48 8.09 -27.90
N THR A 117 4.64 8.91 -27.27
CA THR A 117 3.18 8.73 -27.17
C THR A 117 2.53 8.44 -28.52
N TRP A 118 3.03 9.07 -29.59
CA TRP A 118 2.56 8.84 -30.96
C TRP A 118 2.91 7.45 -31.52
N ALA A 119 4.12 6.97 -31.22
CA ALA A 119 4.56 5.65 -31.66
C ALA A 119 3.88 4.50 -30.88
N LYS A 120 3.40 4.75 -29.66
CA LYS A 120 2.57 3.78 -28.92
C LYS A 120 1.20 3.59 -29.56
N ILE A 121 0.55 4.69 -29.94
CA ILE A 121 -0.80 4.67 -30.53
C ILE A 121 -0.78 3.98 -31.91
N SER A 122 0.25 4.23 -32.73
CA SER A 122 0.39 3.56 -34.03
C SER A 122 0.60 2.06 -33.90
N THR A 123 1.34 1.61 -32.88
CA THR A 123 1.64 0.20 -32.67
C THR A 123 0.45 -0.58 -32.10
N SER A 124 -0.38 0.03 -31.26
CA SER A 124 -1.61 -0.62 -30.76
C SER A 124 -2.64 -0.83 -31.87
N ILE A 125 -2.78 0.13 -32.79
CA ILE A 125 -3.72 0.02 -33.92
C ILE A 125 -3.33 -1.12 -34.88
N SER A 126 -2.03 -1.33 -35.13
CA SER A 126 -1.57 -2.40 -36.02
C SER A 126 -1.78 -3.82 -35.46
N VAL A 127 -1.89 -3.98 -34.13
CA VAL A 127 -2.11 -5.30 -33.50
C VAL A 127 -3.59 -5.68 -33.49
N GLU A 128 -4.51 -4.72 -33.54
CA GLU A 128 -5.97 -4.96 -33.64
C GLU A 128 -6.46 -5.29 -35.05
N CYS A 129 -5.63 -5.05 -36.08
CA CYS A 129 -5.95 -5.36 -37.49
C CYS A 129 -5.49 -6.75 -37.98
N VAL A 130 -4.98 -7.61 -37.10
CA VAL A 130 -4.58 -9.00 -37.38
C VAL A 130 -5.41 -9.95 -36.53
#